data_AF-A0A8J4UIV4-F1
#
_entry.id   AF-A0A8J4UIV4-F1
#
_cell.length_a   1.000
_cell.length_b   1.000
_cell.length_c   1.000
_cell.angle_alpha   90.00
_cell.angle_beta   90.00
_cell.angle_gamma   90.00
#
_symmetry.space_group_name_H-M   'P 1'
#
loop_
_entity.id
_entity.type
_entity.pdbx_description
1 polymer ?
#
loop_
_entity_poly.entity_id
_entity_poly.type
_entity_poly.pdbx_seq_one_letter_code
_entity_poly.pdbx_strand_id
1 'polypeptide(L)'
;MEIRLFGLVLLLVMCAALSAEAQDWQSFKFKHIMFKMAKSECDKVMNKKKIPNSPDGTKNCKEVNSFIVASDKDVIPVCKDAGKPLGNNYYESDNPFTVIKCTGNINQKYPNCEYR
;
A
#
# COMPACT_ATOMS: atom_id res chain seq x y z
N MET A 1 -16.09 -40.72 -12.51
CA MET A 1 -16.62 -39.34 -12.58
C MET A 1 -16.13 -38.47 -11.43
N GLU A 2 -15.69 -39.07 -10.32
CA GLU A 2 -15.30 -38.34 -9.10
C GLU A 2 -13.93 -37.65 -9.20
N ILE A 3 -12.92 -38.30 -9.79
CA ILE A 3 -11.55 -37.74 -9.93
C ILE A 3 -11.54 -36.42 -10.72
N ARG A 4 -12.39 -36.30 -11.75
CA ARG A 4 -12.52 -35.07 -12.56
C ARG A 4 -13.14 -33.92 -11.77
N LEU A 5 -14.10 -34.24 -10.90
CA LEU A 5 -14.77 -33.25 -10.05
C LEU A 5 -13.79 -32.71 -8.99
N PHE A 6 -13.01 -33.60 -8.35
CA PHE A 6 -11.98 -33.21 -7.40
C PHE A 6 -10.88 -32.34 -8.01
N GLY A 7 -10.41 -32.69 -9.23
CA GLY A 7 -9.42 -31.89 -9.94
C GLY A 7 -9.90 -30.48 -10.29
N LEU A 8 -11.15 -30.33 -10.75
CA LEU A 8 -11.78 -29.04 -11.05
C LEU A 8 -11.98 -28.18 -9.79
N VAL A 9 -12.39 -28.79 -8.67
CA VAL A 9 -12.55 -28.10 -7.38
C VAL A 9 -11.19 -27.61 -6.86
N LEU A 10 -10.13 -28.42 -6.95
CA LEU A 10 -8.78 -28.02 -6.55
C LEU A 10 -8.23 -26.86 -7.41
N LEU A 11 -8.48 -26.87 -8.73
CA LEU A 11 -8.06 -25.82 -9.64
C LEU A 11 -8.76 -24.47 -9.34
N LEU A 12 -10.06 -24.51 -9.02
CA LEU A 12 -10.85 -23.32 -8.65
C LEU A 12 -10.37 -22.69 -7.34
N VAL A 13 -10.01 -23.50 -6.34
CA VAL A 13 -9.46 -23.02 -5.06
C VAL A 13 -8.11 -22.32 -5.25
N MET A 14 -7.24 -22.83 -6.13
CA MET A 14 -5.97 -22.18 -6.44
C MET A 14 -6.15 -20.86 -7.22
N CYS A 15 -7.08 -20.80 -8.19
CA CYS A 15 -7.40 -19.55 -8.89
C CYS A 15 -8.00 -18.47 -7.97
N ALA A 16 -8.76 -18.85 -6.94
CA ALA A 16 -9.28 -17.92 -5.94
C ALA A 16 -8.22 -17.44 -4.93
N ALA A 17 -7.16 -18.22 -4.72
CA ALA A 17 -6.04 -17.86 -3.83
C ALA A 17 -5.03 -16.89 -4.48
N LEU A 18 -5.10 -16.69 -5.81
CA LEU A 18 -4.16 -15.86 -6.58
C LEU A 18 -4.36 -14.34 -6.44
N SER A 19 -5.29 -13.88 -5.60
CA SER A 19 -5.53 -12.46 -5.31
C SER A 19 -5.10 -12.02 -3.90
N ALA A 20 -4.08 -12.65 -3.32
CA ALA A 20 -3.63 -12.39 -1.94
C ALA A 20 -2.58 -11.28 -1.76
N GLU A 21 -2.06 -10.67 -2.84
CA GLU A 21 -0.93 -9.73 -2.77
C GLU A 21 -1.34 -8.25 -2.85
N ALA A 22 -2.59 -7.94 -3.23
CA ALA A 22 -3.04 -6.57 -3.41
C ALA A 22 -3.78 -6.04 -2.18
N GLN A 23 -3.24 -5.00 -1.54
CA GLN A 23 -3.93 -4.23 -0.53
C GLN A 23 -5.19 -3.58 -1.13
N ASP A 24 -6.32 -3.56 -0.39
CA ASP A 24 -7.54 -2.89 -0.85
C ASP A 24 -7.33 -1.37 -1.03
N TRP A 25 -8.18 -0.76 -1.86
CA TRP A 25 -8.06 0.65 -2.22
C TRP A 25 -8.12 1.60 -1.02
N GLN A 26 -8.99 1.33 -0.05
CA GLN A 26 -9.17 2.18 1.13
C GLN A 26 -7.92 2.17 2.00
N SER A 27 -7.36 0.98 2.22
CA SER A 27 -6.07 0.81 2.87
C SER A 27 -4.97 1.54 2.10
N PHE A 28 -4.91 1.39 0.77
CA PHE A 28 -3.88 2.03 -0.07
C PHE A 28 -3.95 3.55 0.06
N LYS A 29 -5.14 4.12 -0.15
CA LYS A 29 -5.40 5.55 0.01
C LYS A 29 -5.01 6.03 1.40
N PHE A 30 -5.36 5.29 2.45
CA PHE A 30 -5.04 5.65 3.83
C PHE A 30 -3.53 5.73 4.06
N LYS A 31 -2.76 4.77 3.54
CA LYS A 31 -1.30 4.71 3.75
C LYS A 31 -0.53 5.63 2.80
N HIS A 32 -1.01 5.86 1.58
CA HIS A 32 -0.16 6.39 0.51
C HIS A 32 -0.66 7.66 -0.17
N ILE A 33 -1.88 8.16 0.06
CA ILE A 33 -2.37 9.36 -0.64
C ILE A 33 -2.64 10.49 0.36
N MET A 34 -1.98 11.63 0.16
CA MET A 34 -2.20 12.84 0.96
C MET A 34 -1.78 14.11 0.20
N PHE A 35 -2.75 14.82 -0.37
CA PHE A 35 -2.55 16.02 -1.19
C PHE A 35 -1.74 17.15 -0.53
N LYS A 36 -1.75 17.26 0.81
CA LYS A 36 -1.00 18.29 1.56
C LYS A 36 0.06 17.68 2.48
N MET A 37 0.74 16.64 2.01
CA MET A 37 1.86 16.07 2.75
C MET A 37 3.11 16.93 2.57
N ALA A 38 3.84 17.13 3.66
CA ALA A 38 5.16 17.76 3.66
C ALA A 38 6.11 16.91 4.50
N LYS A 39 7.42 17.03 4.24
CA LYS A 39 8.45 16.28 4.99
C LYS A 39 8.37 16.53 6.50
N SER A 40 8.12 17.78 6.91
CA SER A 40 7.98 18.18 8.31
C SER A 40 6.74 17.58 9.01
N GLU A 41 5.80 17.03 8.26
CA GLU A 41 4.56 16.44 8.81
C GLU A 41 4.66 14.93 9.02
N CYS A 42 5.79 14.29 8.66
CA CYS A 42 5.95 12.83 8.77
C CYS A 42 5.62 12.31 10.18
N ASP A 43 6.23 12.86 11.23
CA ASP A 43 5.98 12.44 12.61
C ASP A 43 4.51 12.55 12.98
N LYS A 44 3.93 13.73 12.76
CA LYS A 44 2.54 14.01 13.12
C LYS A 44 1.56 13.11 12.37
N VAL A 45 1.72 12.96 11.06
CA VAL A 45 0.80 12.17 10.22
C VAL A 45 0.94 10.69 10.51
N MET A 46 2.16 10.16 10.57
CA MET A 46 2.40 8.76 10.85
C MET A 46 1.89 8.37 12.24
N ASN A 47 2.17 9.17 13.28
CA ASN A 47 1.70 8.89 14.64
C ASN A 47 0.19 9.03 14.80
N LYS A 48 -0.44 9.98 14.10
CA LYS A 48 -1.90 10.12 14.08
C LYS A 48 -2.57 8.93 13.39
N LYS A 49 -2.03 8.49 12.25
CA LYS A 49 -2.58 7.38 11.47
C LYS A 49 -2.24 6.00 12.04
N LYS A 50 -1.17 5.88 12.83
CA LYS A 50 -0.65 4.61 13.38
C LYS A 50 -0.54 3.54 12.30
N ILE A 51 0.11 3.90 11.18
CA ILE A 51 0.21 3.00 10.02
C ILE A 51 0.99 1.74 10.45
N PRO A 52 0.37 0.54 10.43
CA PRO A 52 1.01 -0.66 10.95
C PRO A 52 2.17 -1.09 10.05
N ASN A 53 3.24 -1.59 10.67
CA ASN A 53 4.37 -2.19 9.96
C ASN A 53 4.02 -3.58 9.39
N SER A 54 3.18 -4.33 10.10
CA SER A 54 2.80 -5.71 9.78
C SER A 54 1.32 -5.95 10.15
N PRO A 55 0.63 -6.93 9.53
CA PRO A 55 -0.72 -7.35 9.92
C PRO A 55 -0.82 -7.89 11.35
N ASP A 56 0.30 -8.26 11.99
CA ASP A 56 0.40 -8.85 13.33
C ASP A 56 -0.06 -7.94 14.49
N GLY A 57 -0.46 -6.70 14.21
CA GLY A 57 -0.99 -5.77 15.21
C GLY A 57 0.08 -5.23 16.17
N THR A 58 1.37 -5.39 15.86
CA THR A 58 2.44 -4.77 16.63
C THR A 58 2.31 -3.24 16.59
N LYS A 59 2.55 -2.60 17.75
CA LYS A 59 2.56 -1.12 17.85
C LYS A 59 3.86 -0.49 17.32
N ASN A 60 4.68 -1.26 16.63
CA ASN A 60 5.97 -0.81 16.12
C ASN A 60 5.74 0.21 15.00
N CYS A 61 6.61 1.21 14.94
CA CYS A 61 6.59 2.19 13.88
C CYS A 61 6.85 1.51 12.54
N LYS A 62 6.08 1.90 11.51
CA LYS A 62 6.40 1.50 10.14
C LYS A 62 7.74 2.11 9.74
N GLU A 63 8.65 1.29 9.24
CA GLU A 63 10.02 1.73 8.90
C GLU A 63 10.02 2.69 7.71
N VAL A 64 9.30 2.37 6.64
CA VAL A 64 9.21 3.24 5.45
C VAL A 64 7.77 3.38 5.03
N ASN A 65 7.33 4.62 4.82
CA ASN A 65 6.07 4.90 4.16
C ASN A 65 6.21 6.10 3.21
N SER A 66 5.70 5.95 2.00
CA SER A 66 5.67 7.02 1.00
C SER A 66 4.26 7.55 0.84
N PHE A 67 4.11 8.87 0.84
CA PHE A 67 2.88 9.57 0.51
C PHE A 67 3.01 10.26 -0.85
N ILE A 68 2.08 9.96 -1.74
CA ILE A 68 1.85 10.64 -3.01
C ILE A 68 1.11 11.95 -2.70
N VAL A 69 1.71 13.08 -3.07
CA VAL A 69 1.14 14.42 -2.87
C VAL A 69 0.19 14.73 -4.02
N ALA A 70 -0.94 14.02 -4.06
CA ALA A 70 -1.97 14.15 -5.08
C ALA A 70 -3.36 13.79 -4.52
N SER A 71 -4.40 13.98 -5.34
CA SER A 71 -5.73 13.45 -5.03
C SER A 71 -5.87 11.99 -5.47
N ASP A 72 -6.88 11.29 -4.98
CA ASP A 72 -7.19 9.95 -5.47
C ASP A 72 -7.59 9.92 -6.95
N LYS A 73 -8.24 11.00 -7.42
CA LYS A 73 -8.63 11.15 -8.84
C LYS A 73 -7.43 11.18 -9.77
N ASP A 74 -6.26 11.62 -9.28
CA ASP A 74 -5.02 11.65 -10.06
C ASP A 74 -4.28 10.30 -10.02
N VAL A 75 -4.42 9.55 -8.93
CA VAL A 75 -3.69 8.28 -8.72
C VAL A 75 -4.41 7.09 -9.35
N ILE A 76 -5.74 7.03 -9.29
CA ILE A 76 -6.54 5.91 -9.86
C ILE A 76 -6.26 5.67 -11.36
N PRO A 77 -6.13 6.71 -12.22
CA PRO A 77 -5.85 6.52 -13.64
C PRO A 77 -4.52 5.82 -13.96
N VAL A 78 -3.56 5.77 -13.03
CA VAL A 78 -2.29 5.04 -13.23
C VAL A 78 -2.55 3.54 -13.46
N CYS A 79 -3.59 2.98 -12.84
CA CYS A 79 -4.00 1.59 -13.05
C CYS A 79 -4.80 1.36 -14.35
N LYS A 80 -4.96 2.38 -15.19
CA LYS A 80 -5.78 2.37 -16.40
C LYS A 80 -5.01 2.93 -17.60
N ASP A 81 -5.19 4.22 -17.88
CA ASP A 81 -4.80 4.91 -19.10
C ASP A 81 -3.68 5.95 -18.87
N ALA A 82 -3.25 6.17 -17.64
CA ALA A 82 -2.16 7.08 -17.27
C ALA A 82 -0.93 6.35 -16.68
N GLY A 83 -0.78 5.06 -17.00
CA GLY A 83 0.36 4.26 -16.57
C GLY A 83 0.63 3.05 -17.46
N LYS A 84 1.83 2.50 -17.31
CA LYS A 84 2.32 1.35 -18.07
C LYS A 84 2.41 0.12 -17.17
N PRO A 85 1.97 -1.05 -17.64
CA PRO A 85 2.08 -2.27 -16.85
C PRO A 85 3.56 -2.66 -16.68
N LEU A 86 3.96 -2.92 -15.43
CA LEU A 86 5.27 -3.47 -15.08
C LEU A 86 5.24 -5.00 -14.88
N GLY A 87 4.05 -5.62 -14.97
CA GLY A 87 3.81 -7.02 -14.64
C GLY A 87 3.29 -7.20 -13.21
N ASN A 88 2.77 -8.39 -12.88
CA ASN A 88 2.25 -8.74 -11.55
C ASN A 88 1.22 -7.74 -10.99
N ASN A 89 0.37 -7.16 -11.85
CA ASN A 89 -0.60 -6.11 -11.52
C ASN A 89 -0.01 -4.79 -10.98
N TYR A 90 1.29 -4.56 -11.19
CA TYR A 90 1.93 -3.26 -10.93
C TYR A 90 1.87 -2.36 -12.18
N TYR A 91 1.68 -1.07 -11.94
CA TYR A 91 1.65 -0.03 -12.96
C TYR A 91 2.64 1.08 -12.59
N GLU A 92 3.40 1.54 -13.56
CA GLU A 92 4.24 2.74 -13.46
C GLU A 92 3.48 3.94 -14.04
N SER A 93 3.43 5.06 -13.32
CA SER A 93 2.78 6.28 -13.80
C SER A 93 3.53 6.87 -15.00
N ASP A 94 2.80 7.32 -16.02
CA ASP A 94 3.41 7.97 -17.19
C ASP A 94 4.05 9.33 -16.84
N ASN A 95 3.49 10.02 -15.85
CA ASN A 95 3.97 11.30 -15.35
C ASN A 95 4.46 11.17 -13.90
N PRO A 96 5.52 11.90 -13.51
CA PRO A 96 6.04 11.83 -12.16
C PRO A 96 5.08 12.43 -11.14
N PHE A 97 5.03 11.81 -9.96
CA PHE A 97 4.35 12.37 -8.78
C PHE A 97 5.37 12.97 -7.81
N THR A 98 4.95 14.03 -7.09
CA THR A 98 5.66 14.42 -5.88
C THR A 98 5.39 13.38 -4.80
N VAL A 99 6.47 12.80 -4.25
CA VAL A 99 6.40 11.78 -3.20
C VAL A 99 7.18 12.22 -1.98
N ILE A 100 6.54 12.17 -0.81
CA ILE A 100 7.19 12.37 0.48
C ILE A 100 7.43 11.00 1.11
N LYS A 101 8.69 10.62 1.21
CA LYS A 101 9.13 9.41 1.91
C LYS A 101 9.40 9.75 3.38
N CYS A 102 8.70 9.07 4.29
CA CYS A 102 8.95 9.12 5.72
C CYS A 102 9.71 7.85 6.12
N THR A 103 10.92 8.00 6.67
CA THR A 103 11.78 6.88 7.10
C THR A 103 11.98 6.91 8.62
N GLY A 104 11.45 5.92 9.31
CA GLY A 104 11.45 5.82 10.78
C GLY A 104 12.25 4.63 11.30
N ASN A 105 12.25 4.44 12.62
CA ASN A 105 12.95 3.35 13.29
C ASN A 105 11.98 2.25 13.73
N ILE A 106 12.17 1.02 13.24
CA ILE A 106 11.32 -0.14 13.56
C ILE A 106 11.26 -0.48 15.06
N ASN A 107 12.26 -0.04 15.84
CA ASN A 107 12.33 -0.28 17.28
C ASN A 107 11.48 0.71 18.10
N GLN A 108 11.01 1.81 17.50
CA GLN A 108 10.09 2.74 18.15
C GLN A 108 8.66 2.22 18.09
N LYS A 109 7.78 2.78 18.94
CA LYS A 109 6.36 2.43 18.98
C LYS A 109 5.48 3.67 18.87
N TYR A 110 4.33 3.52 18.21
CA TYR A 110 3.30 4.54 18.19
C TYR A 110 2.83 4.88 19.62
N PRO A 111 2.60 6.17 19.96
CA PRO A 111 2.59 7.36 19.09
C PRO A 111 3.87 8.21 19.14
N ASN A 112 5.04 7.62 19.45
CA ASN A 112 6.31 8.35 19.61
C ASN A 112 7.32 8.01 18.51
N CYS A 113 6.84 7.82 17.27
CA CYS A 113 7.67 7.52 16.12
C CYS A 113 8.31 8.80 15.57
N GLU A 114 9.60 8.75 15.27
CA GLU A 114 10.33 9.83 14.60
C GLU A 114 10.71 9.41 13.18
N TYR A 115 10.59 10.33 12.23
CA TYR A 115 10.78 10.10 10.80
C TYR A 115 11.68 11.16 10.16
N ARG A 116 12.46 10.73 9.17
CA ARG A 116 13.37 11.56 8.36
C ARG A 116 13.03 11.54 6.89
#